data_AF-A0A7X6VK72-F1
#
_entry.id   AF-A0A7X6VK72-F1
#
_cell.length_a   1.000
_cell.length_b   1.000
_cell.length_c   1.000
_cell.angle_alpha   90.00
_cell.angle_beta   90.00
_cell.angle_gamma   90.00
#
_symmetry.space_group_name_H-M   'P 1'
#
loop_
_entity.id
_entity.type
_entity.pdbx_description
1 polymer ?
#
loop_
_entity_poly.entity_id
_entity_poly.type
_entity_poly.pdbx_seq_one_letter_code
_entity_poly.pdbx_strand_id
1 'polypeptide(L)'
;PWTLLEAAQIAKIGKEHRLGLSGLVDDKKAVSAGKLLGAQYLIVGTVNSTGSVFTLDARLVDVATAVVYSGFQALCCEGEEGLPEAAANLADDIAMELGGPDVSEPRK
;
A
#
# COMPACT_ATOMS: atom_id res chain seq x y z
N PRO A 1 2.76 -8.49 -14.13
CA PRO A 1 3.94 -7.65 -13.83
C PRO A 1 3.48 -6.25 -13.37
N TRP A 2 3.87 -5.84 -12.15
CA TRP A 2 3.52 -4.55 -11.53
C TRP A 2 4.75 -3.67 -11.22
N THR A 3 4.58 -2.34 -11.28
CA THR A 3 5.61 -1.36 -10.91
C THR A 3 5.23 -0.68 -9.61
N LEU A 4 6.17 -0.59 -8.66
CA LEU A 4 5.93 0.08 -7.38
C LEU A 4 6.08 1.60 -7.52
N LEU A 5 5.08 2.32 -7.03
CA LEU A 5 5.11 3.78 -6.89
C LEU A 5 5.16 4.14 -5.41
N GLU A 6 6.19 4.87 -5.01
CA GLU A 6 6.38 5.28 -3.62
C GLU A 6 5.37 6.36 -3.22
N ALA A 7 4.74 6.23 -2.05
CA ALA A 7 3.78 7.22 -1.55
C ALA A 7 4.37 8.64 -1.46
N ALA A 8 5.69 8.75 -1.20
CA ALA A 8 6.39 10.02 -1.22
C ALA A 8 6.45 10.67 -2.61
N GLN A 9 6.57 9.88 -3.68
CA GLN A 9 6.54 10.35 -5.07
C GLN A 9 5.11 10.80 -5.43
N ILE A 10 4.10 10.04 -5.00
CA ILE A 10 2.68 10.38 -5.15
C ILE A 10 2.36 11.71 -4.45
N ALA A 11 2.84 11.87 -3.21
CA ALA A 11 2.67 13.10 -2.43
C ALA A 11 3.41 14.30 -3.05
N LYS A 12 4.61 14.11 -3.60
CA LYS A 12 5.36 15.19 -4.26
C LYS A 12 4.59 15.75 -5.45
N ILE A 13 4.10 14.88 -6.32
CA ILE A 13 3.40 15.28 -7.55
C ILE A 13 2.02 15.88 -7.21
N GLY A 14 1.33 15.35 -6.21
CA GLY A 14 0.11 15.99 -5.71
C GLY A 14 0.34 17.40 -5.15
N LYS A 15 1.52 17.68 -4.55
CA LYS A 15 1.86 19.04 -4.05
C LYS A 15 2.12 19.98 -5.23
N GLU A 16 2.84 19.50 -6.24
CA GLU A 16 3.15 20.25 -7.46
C GLU A 16 1.88 20.66 -8.23
N HIS A 17 0.86 19.79 -8.27
CA HIS A 17 -0.44 20.08 -8.89
C HIS A 17 -1.46 20.77 -7.94
N ARG A 18 -1.02 21.31 -6.80
CA ARG A 18 -1.87 22.03 -5.82
C ARG A 18 -3.06 21.23 -5.29
N LEU A 19 -2.95 19.91 -5.21
CA LEU A 19 -3.87 19.11 -4.40
C LEU A 19 -3.56 19.41 -2.93
N GLY A 20 -4.56 19.80 -2.13
CA GLY A 20 -4.38 20.13 -0.71
C GLY A 20 -3.92 18.92 0.11
N LEU A 21 -2.61 18.77 0.27
CA LEU A 21 -1.96 17.58 0.86
C LEU A 21 -1.61 17.69 2.34
N SER A 22 -2.23 18.62 3.09
CA SER A 22 -2.27 18.41 4.55
C SER A 22 -3.26 17.27 4.83
N GLY A 23 -2.75 16.23 5.50
CA GLY A 23 -3.46 14.97 5.73
C GLY A 23 -3.33 13.99 4.56
N LEU A 24 -2.27 13.19 4.54
CA LEU A 24 -2.08 12.04 3.64
C LEU A 24 -3.05 10.87 3.93
N VAL A 25 -3.97 11.05 4.89
CA VAL A 25 -4.91 10.05 5.40
C VAL A 25 -6.33 10.44 4.97
N ASP A 26 -6.54 10.52 3.67
CA ASP A 26 -7.88 10.66 3.11
C ASP A 26 -7.88 9.80 1.85
N ASP A 27 -8.48 8.61 1.92
CA ASP A 27 -8.43 7.58 0.87
C ASP A 27 -8.76 8.16 -0.52
N LYS A 28 -9.63 9.19 -0.57
CA LYS A 28 -10.01 9.92 -1.79
C LYS A 28 -8.87 10.69 -2.44
N LYS A 29 -7.94 11.24 -1.65
CA LYS A 29 -6.78 12.01 -2.13
C LYS A 29 -5.71 11.08 -2.69
N ALA A 30 -5.43 9.97 -2.00
CA ALA A 30 -4.50 8.96 -2.47
C ALA A 30 -4.96 8.33 -3.79
N VAL A 31 -6.26 8.05 -3.92
CA VAL A 31 -6.86 7.58 -5.18
C VAL A 31 -6.68 8.61 -6.31
N SER A 32 -6.93 9.90 -6.06
CA SER A 32 -6.80 10.95 -7.08
C SER A 32 -5.36 11.10 -7.58
N ALA A 33 -4.39 11.04 -6.66
CA ALA A 33 -2.97 11.11 -7.02
C ALA A 33 -2.48 9.82 -7.70
N GLY A 34 -2.98 8.65 -7.30
CA GLY A 34 -2.75 7.38 -7.99
C GLY A 34 -3.24 7.40 -9.45
N LYS A 35 -4.45 7.95 -9.70
CA LYS A 35 -4.98 8.13 -11.07
C LYS A 35 -4.04 8.96 -11.94
N LEU A 36 -3.50 10.06 -11.40
CA LEU A 36 -2.59 10.95 -12.13
C LEU A 36 -1.27 10.25 -12.51
N LEU A 37 -0.85 9.26 -11.73
CA LEU A 37 0.41 8.53 -11.92
C LEU A 37 0.23 7.20 -12.63
N GLY A 38 -0.98 6.88 -13.08
CA GLY A 38 -1.27 5.61 -13.72
C GLY A 38 -1.24 4.41 -12.76
N ALA A 39 -1.34 4.63 -11.45
CA ALA A 39 -1.48 3.55 -10.48
C ALA A 39 -2.82 2.83 -10.71
N GLN A 40 -2.76 1.51 -10.87
CA GLN A 40 -3.96 0.67 -11.01
C GLN A 40 -4.58 0.36 -9.64
N TYR A 41 -3.71 0.11 -8.66
CA TYR A 41 -4.10 -0.20 -7.29
C TYR A 41 -3.35 0.66 -6.29
N LEU A 42 -4.00 0.91 -5.16
CA LEU A 42 -3.41 1.50 -3.97
C LEU A 42 -3.40 0.44 -2.86
N ILE A 43 -2.26 0.25 -2.21
CA ILE A 43 -2.18 -0.57 -0.99
C ILE A 43 -2.30 0.36 0.21
N VAL A 44 -3.30 0.11 1.05
CA VAL A 44 -3.48 0.78 2.34
C VAL A 44 -3.49 -0.26 3.44
N GLY A 45 -2.95 0.07 4.61
CA GLY A 45 -2.90 -0.90 5.71
C GLY A 45 -2.79 -0.26 7.08
N THR A 46 -2.98 -1.09 8.11
CA THR A 46 -2.89 -0.71 9.51
C THR A 46 -2.12 -1.76 10.29
N VAL A 47 -1.38 -1.33 11.30
CA VAL A 47 -0.77 -2.21 12.29
C VAL A 47 -1.48 -1.98 13.61
N ASN A 48 -2.08 -3.04 14.13
CA ASN A 48 -2.82 -3.06 15.39
C ASN A 48 -2.06 -3.90 16.41
N SER A 49 -2.09 -3.51 17.69
CA SER A 49 -1.48 -4.28 18.78
C SER A 49 -2.48 -4.56 19.88
N THR A 50 -2.41 -5.76 20.46
CA THR A 50 -3.19 -6.18 21.62
C THR A 50 -2.33 -7.09 22.48
N GLY A 51 -1.85 -6.56 23.60
CA GLY A 51 -0.86 -7.26 24.42
C GLY A 51 0.43 -7.48 23.64
N SER A 52 0.85 -8.74 23.53
CA SER A 52 2.04 -9.16 22.75
C SER A 52 1.71 -9.61 21.33
N VAL A 53 0.45 -9.47 20.91
CA VAL A 53 -0.01 -9.87 19.59
C VAL A 53 -0.16 -8.62 18.71
N PHE A 54 0.40 -8.68 17.51
CA PHE A 54 0.22 -7.67 16.47
C PHE A 54 -0.59 -8.24 15.32
N THR A 55 -1.48 -7.43 14.77
CA THR A 55 -2.24 -7.73 13.55
C THR A 55 -1.89 -6.68 12.51
N LEU A 56 -1.45 -7.13 11.33
CA LEU A 56 -1.19 -6.27 10.18
C LEU A 56 -2.32 -6.52 9.19
N ASP A 57 -3.08 -5.48 8.89
CA ASP A 57 -4.14 -5.51 7.90
C ASP A 57 -3.71 -4.72 6.68
N ALA A 58 -3.92 -5.26 5.48
CA ALA A 58 -3.72 -4.54 4.22
C ALA A 58 -4.94 -4.71 3.31
N ARG A 59 -5.20 -3.69 2.50
CA ARG A 59 -6.27 -3.65 1.51
C ARG A 59 -5.72 -3.13 0.21
N LEU A 60 -5.99 -3.86 -0.86
CA LEU A 60 -5.74 -3.43 -2.23
C LEU A 60 -6.99 -2.72 -2.73
N VAL A 61 -6.87 -1.44 -3.06
CA VAL A 61 -7.98 -0.60 -3.52
C VAL A 61 -7.81 -0.34 -5.00
N ASP A 62 -8.82 -0.68 -5.79
CA ASP A 62 -8.87 -0.33 -7.21
C ASP A 62 -8.99 1.19 -7.34
N VAL A 63 -8.01 1.80 -8.01
CA VAL A 63 -7.92 3.26 -8.10
C VAL A 63 -9.03 3.82 -8.99
N ALA A 64 -9.45 3.11 -10.03
CA ALA A 64 -10.47 3.60 -10.96
C ALA A 64 -11.83 3.76 -10.25
N THR A 65 -12.22 2.75 -9.48
CA THR A 65 -13.53 2.61 -8.82
C THR A 65 -13.55 3.07 -7.37
N ALA A 66 -12.39 3.18 -6.72
CA ALA A 66 -12.24 3.41 -5.28
C ALA A 66 -12.88 2.30 -4.40
N VAL A 67 -12.98 1.08 -4.94
CA VAL A 67 -13.52 -0.09 -4.23
C VAL A 67 -12.36 -0.98 -3.76
N VAL A 68 -12.53 -1.60 -2.60
CA VAL A 68 -11.58 -2.61 -2.11
C VAL A 68 -11.66 -3.84 -3.02
N TYR A 69 -10.55 -4.16 -3.68
CA TYR A 69 -10.41 -5.33 -4.53
C TYR A 69 -10.11 -6.58 -3.69
N SER A 70 -9.20 -6.47 -2.72
CA SER A 70 -8.81 -7.58 -1.83
C SER A 70 -8.32 -7.07 -0.49
N GLY A 71 -8.42 -7.94 0.52
CA GLY A 71 -7.92 -7.70 1.87
C GLY A 71 -7.01 -8.84 2.32
N PHE A 72 -5.98 -8.48 3.09
CA PHE A 72 -4.93 -9.38 3.56
C PHE A 72 -4.69 -9.11 5.04
N GLN A 73 -4.32 -10.16 5.78
CA GLN A 73 -4.06 -10.04 7.20
C GLN A 73 -2.91 -10.97 7.60
N ALA A 74 -1.95 -10.44 8.36
CA ALA A 74 -0.91 -11.22 9.02
C ALA A 74 -0.98 -11.03 10.54
N LEU A 75 -0.70 -12.10 11.28
CA LEU A 75 -0.67 -12.11 12.74
C LEU A 75 0.75 -12.36 13.22
N CYS A 76 1.22 -11.57 14.18
CA CYS A 76 2.47 -11.81 14.88
C CYS A 76 2.17 -12.06 16.37
N CYS A 77 2.64 -13.19 16.91
CA CYS A 77 2.51 -13.52 18.33
C CYS A 77 3.83 -13.39 19.10
N GLU A 78 4.91 -12.99 18.43
CA GLU A 78 6.27 -12.94 18.98
C GLU A 78 6.65 -11.52 19.47
N GLY A 79 5.66 -10.65 19.68
CA GLY A 79 5.90 -9.25 19.99
C GLY A 79 6.44 -8.47 18.78
N GLU A 80 7.23 -7.43 19.07
CA GLU A 80 7.76 -6.54 18.01
C GLU A 80 8.82 -7.22 17.14
N GLU A 81 9.53 -8.23 17.66
CA GLU A 81 10.60 -8.92 16.94
C GLU A 81 10.09 -9.71 15.73
N GLY A 82 8.86 -10.22 15.78
CA GLY A 82 8.23 -10.93 14.65
C GLY A 82 7.51 -10.01 13.65
N LEU A 83 7.44 -8.70 13.89
CA LEU A 83 6.81 -7.75 12.96
C LEU A 83 7.44 -7.76 11.55
N PRO A 84 8.77 -7.80 11.38
CA PRO A 84 9.40 -7.86 10.07
C PRO A 84 8.99 -9.11 9.27
N GLU A 85 8.91 -10.26 9.95
CA GLU A 85 8.49 -11.52 9.31
C GLU A 85 7.01 -11.48 8.92
N ALA A 86 6.14 -11.01 9.83
CA ALA A 86 4.72 -10.84 9.53
C ALA A 86 4.49 -9.86 8.37
N ALA A 87 5.28 -8.78 8.29
CA ALA A 87 5.22 -7.83 7.18
C ALA A 87 5.71 -8.44 5.86
N ALA A 88 6.76 -9.27 5.89
CA ALA A 88 7.25 -9.97 4.70
C ALA A 88 6.22 -10.97 4.17
N ASN A 89 5.62 -11.77 5.06
CA ASN A 89 4.54 -12.71 4.69
C ASN A 89 3.35 -11.98 4.08
N LEU A 90 2.94 -10.86 4.68
CA LEU A 90 1.86 -10.02 4.14
C LEU A 90 2.20 -9.45 2.76
N ALA A 91 3.46 -9.07 2.53
CA ALA A 91 3.91 -8.57 1.23
C ALA A 91 3.91 -9.67 0.15
N ASP A 92 4.29 -10.89 0.52
CA ASP A 92 4.26 -12.05 -0.38
C ASP A 92 2.83 -12.42 -0.79
N ASP A 93 1.88 -12.40 0.17
CA ASP A 93 0.46 -12.62 -0.11
C ASP A 93 -0.09 -11.60 -1.13
N ILE A 94 0.27 -10.32 -0.95
CA ILE A 94 -0.13 -9.25 -1.89
C ILE A 94 0.54 -9.46 -3.26
N ALA A 95 1.81 -9.84 -3.30
CA ALA A 95 2.55 -10.04 -4.53
C ALA A 95 2.02 -11.25 -5.34
N MET A 96 1.58 -12.30 -4.64
CA MET A 96 0.90 -13.45 -5.24
C MET A 96 -0.41 -13.05 -5.89
N GLU A 97 -1.23 -12.23 -5.23
CA GLU A 97 -2.49 -11.74 -5.80
C GLU A 97 -2.26 -10.86 -7.04
N LEU A 98 -1.20 -10.02 -7.03
CA LEU A 98 -0.88 -9.09 -8.12
C LEU A 98 -0.10 -9.73 -9.29
N GLY A 99 0.34 -10.99 -9.17
CA GLY A 99 1.01 -11.73 -10.25
C GLY A 99 2.46 -11.31 -10.54
N GLY A 100 3.24 -10.98 -9.49
CA GLY A 100 4.69 -10.72 -9.55
C GLY A 100 5.10 -9.38 -10.22
N PRO A 101 6.25 -8.78 -9.84
CA PRO A 101 6.64 -7.45 -10.31
C PRO A 101 7.06 -7.40 -11.79
N ASP A 102 6.87 -6.25 -12.42
CA ASP A 102 7.48 -5.90 -13.69
C ASP A 102 8.89 -5.36 -13.44
N VAL A 103 9.90 -6.11 -13.87
CA VAL A 103 11.31 -5.73 -13.74
C VAL A 103 11.83 -4.98 -14.97
N SER A 104 10.95 -4.63 -15.92
CA SER A 104 11.36 -4.14 -17.24
C SER A 104 11.83 -2.68 -17.28
N GLU A 105 11.58 -1.83 -16.27
CA GLU A 105 12.07 -0.45 -16.28
C GLU A 105 13.21 -0.19 -15.27
N PRO A 106 14.40 0.26 -15.75
CA PRO A 106 15.51 0.61 -14.86
C PRO A 106 15.21 1.89 -14.10
N ARG A 107 15.36 1.83 -12.77
CA ARG A 107 15.29 2.97 -11.85
C ARG A 107 16.30 4.04 -12.29
N LYS A 108 15.82 5.20 -12.77
CA LYS A 108 16.63 6.40 -13.03
C LYS A 108 16.75 7.27 -11.79
#